data_AF-A0A9X0A647-F1
#
_entry.id   AF-A0A9X0A647-F1
#
_cell.length_a   1.000
_cell.length_b   1.000
_cell.length_c   1.000
_cell.angle_alpha   90.00
_cell.angle_beta   90.00
_cell.angle_gamma   90.00
#
_symmetry.space_group_name_H-M   'P 1'
#
loop_
_entity.id
_entity.type
_entity.pdbx_description
1 polymer ?
#
loop_
_entity_poly.entity_id
_entity_poly.type
_entity_poly.pdbx_seq_one_letter_code
_entity_poly.pdbx_strand_id
1 'polypeptide(L)'
;MLDIELKCTGEVAIFKWNIPTLPTRGLLRCSPLIEKFNRKWRLLLTDKAVCLEYIQGVHPIHMHVSFIIKMPDGKAHANIVRGVNLAEGSMAKHTINVDAYSMRNITAKMEILEPELC
;
A
#
# COMPACT_ATOMS: atom_id res chain seq x y z
N MET A 1 0.83 -25.97 -14.82
CA MET A 1 1.13 -24.69 -14.15
C MET A 1 0.75 -24.90 -12.71
N LEU A 2 1.73 -25.09 -11.81
CA LEU A 2 1.44 -25.28 -10.39
C LEU A 2 1.05 -23.92 -9.79
N ASP A 3 -0.18 -23.79 -9.34
CA ASP A 3 -0.61 -22.70 -8.46
C ASP A 3 0.05 -22.94 -7.09
N ILE A 4 1.22 -22.38 -6.88
CA ILE A 4 1.83 -22.31 -5.55
C ILE A 4 1.05 -21.25 -4.78
N GLU A 5 0.13 -21.68 -3.91
CA GLU A 5 -0.53 -20.76 -2.98
C GLU A 5 0.49 -20.25 -1.97
N LEU A 6 0.77 -18.95 -2.02
CA LEU A 6 1.61 -18.29 -1.03
C LEU A 6 0.96 -18.41 0.35
N LYS A 7 1.67 -19.03 1.29
CA LYS A 7 1.17 -19.25 2.63
C LYS A 7 1.26 -17.96 3.44
N CYS A 8 0.13 -17.47 3.92
CA CYS A 8 0.10 -16.31 4.81
C CYS A 8 0.64 -16.70 6.19
N THR A 9 1.43 -15.82 6.81
CA THR A 9 1.89 -16.03 8.20
C THR A 9 0.80 -15.71 9.23
N GLY A 10 -0.29 -15.07 8.79
CA GLY A 10 -1.36 -14.55 9.65
C GLY A 10 -1.06 -13.16 10.23
N GLU A 11 0.14 -12.63 10.02
CA GLU A 11 0.48 -11.27 10.46
C GLU A 11 -0.11 -10.21 9.52
N VAL A 12 -1.04 -9.42 10.04
CA VAL A 12 -1.76 -8.39 9.30
C VAL A 12 -1.60 -7.02 9.95
N ALA A 13 -1.48 -5.99 9.12
CA ALA A 13 -1.52 -4.60 9.54
C ALA A 13 -2.42 -3.77 8.63
N ILE A 14 -3.13 -2.82 9.21
CA ILE A 14 -4.03 -1.91 8.49
C ILE A 14 -3.61 -0.48 8.78
N PHE A 15 -3.38 0.28 7.72
CA PHE A 15 -3.04 1.69 7.78
C PHE A 15 -4.10 2.51 7.10
N LYS A 16 -4.61 3.53 7.79
CA LYS A 16 -5.63 4.43 7.27
C LYS A 16 -5.07 5.83 7.20
N TRP A 17 -5.04 6.40 6.01
CA TRP A 17 -4.62 7.77 5.75
C TRP A 17 -5.80 8.61 5.28
N ASN A 18 -6.15 9.62 6.07
CA ASN A 18 -7.10 10.66 5.66
C ASN A 18 -6.33 11.76 4.92
N ILE A 19 -6.69 11.98 3.66
CA ILE A 19 -6.00 12.94 2.80
C ILE A 19 -6.51 14.35 3.19
N PRO A 20 -5.62 15.26 3.63
CA PRO A 20 -6.02 16.61 3.95
C PRO A 20 -6.63 17.29 2.73
N THR A 21 -7.73 18.01 2.96
CA THR A 21 -8.57 18.59 1.93
C THR A 21 -7.94 19.88 1.45
N LEU A 22 -7.23 19.84 0.31
CA LEU A 22 -7.01 20.91 -0.67
C LEU A 22 -5.91 20.45 -1.64
N PRO A 23 -6.23 20.06 -2.89
CA PRO A 23 -5.21 19.67 -3.84
C PRO A 23 -4.68 20.87 -4.62
N THR A 24 -3.36 21.01 -4.64
CA THR A 24 -2.67 21.65 -5.76
C THR A 24 -2.32 20.54 -6.76
N ARG A 25 -2.70 20.69 -8.03
CA ARG A 25 -2.45 19.67 -9.06
C ARG A 25 -0.94 19.44 -9.23
N GLY A 26 -0.56 18.18 -9.49
CA GLY A 26 0.83 17.81 -9.83
C GLY A 26 1.77 17.57 -8.64
N LEU A 27 1.30 17.68 -7.39
CA LEU A 27 2.11 17.40 -6.21
C LEU A 27 1.91 15.95 -5.72
N LEU A 28 3.03 15.25 -5.51
CA LEU A 28 3.10 13.99 -4.79
C LEU A 28 2.60 14.22 -3.35
N ARG A 29 1.63 13.41 -2.92
CA ARG A 29 1.15 13.44 -1.53
C ARG A 29 1.73 12.27 -0.76
N CYS A 30 2.21 12.55 0.44
CA CYS A 30 2.80 11.57 1.33
C CYS A 30 1.99 11.49 2.62
N SER A 31 1.72 10.28 3.09
CA SER A 31 1.25 10.10 4.46
C SER A 31 2.38 10.40 5.46
N PRO A 32 2.03 10.62 6.74
CA PRO A 32 2.99 10.46 7.83
C PRO A 32 3.70 9.09 7.76
N LEU A 33 4.89 9.01 8.35
CA LEU A 33 5.61 7.74 8.50
C LEU A 33 4.88 6.85 9.48
N ILE A 34 4.88 5.55 9.20
CA ILE A 34 4.21 4.55 10.02
C ILE A 34 5.19 3.43 10.33
N GLU A 35 5.26 3.02 11.59
CA GLU A 35 6.11 1.92 12.03
C GLU A 35 5.31 0.64 12.26
N LYS A 36 5.65 -0.42 11.54
CA LYS A 36 5.06 -1.76 11.71
C LYS A 36 5.96 -2.82 11.13
N PHE A 37 5.91 -4.02 11.70
CA PHE A 37 6.79 -5.14 11.31
C PHE A 37 8.28 -4.77 11.40
N ASN A 38 8.64 -3.94 12.40
CA ASN A 38 10.00 -3.39 12.58
C ASN A 38 10.53 -2.66 11.33
N ARG A 39 9.62 -2.03 10.58
CA ARG A 39 9.89 -1.30 9.33
C ARG A 39 9.12 0.01 9.32
N LYS A 40 9.69 1.01 8.66
CA LYS A 40 9.05 2.29 8.37
C LYS A 40 8.39 2.25 7.00
N TRP A 41 7.15 2.69 6.96
CA TRP A 41 6.30 2.69 5.78
C TRP A 41 5.79 4.10 5.51
N ARG A 42 5.49 4.36 4.23
CA ARG A 42 4.81 5.58 3.80
C ARG A 42 3.86 5.27 2.68
N LEU A 43 2.65 5.82 2.74
CA LEU A 43 1.74 5.84 1.60
C LEU A 43 2.03 7.06 0.75
N LEU A 44 2.13 6.81 -0.55
CA LEU A 44 2.30 7.83 -1.56
C LEU A 44 1.05 7.86 -2.44
N LEU A 45 0.56 9.04 -2.74
CA LEU A 45 -0.50 9.27 -3.70
C LEU A 45 0.00 10.21 -4.78
N THR A 46 -0.02 9.71 -6.01
CA THR A 46 0.20 10.47 -7.24
C THR A 46 -1.12 10.70 -7.96
N ASP A 47 -1.10 11.41 -9.08
CA ASP A 47 -2.26 11.58 -9.96
C ASP A 47 -2.79 10.25 -10.53
N LYS A 48 -1.90 9.26 -10.71
CA LYS A 48 -2.18 8.00 -11.40
C LYS A 48 -1.98 6.75 -10.57
N ALA A 49 -1.43 6.85 -9.36
CA ALA A 49 -1.15 5.67 -8.55
C ALA A 49 -1.18 5.94 -7.04
N VAL A 50 -1.52 4.88 -6.31
CA VAL A 50 -1.25 4.76 -4.88
C VAL A 50 -0.09 3.79 -4.70
N CYS A 51 0.87 4.17 -3.86
CA CYS A 51 2.01 3.32 -3.53
C CYS A 51 2.14 3.15 -2.02
N LEU A 52 2.64 1.98 -1.61
CA LEU A 52 3.16 1.73 -0.28
C LEU A 52 4.67 1.59 -0.39
N GLU A 53 5.39 2.56 0.14
CA GLU A 53 6.85 2.64 0.13
C GLU A 53 7.43 2.02 1.41
N TYR A 54 8.41 1.14 1.23
CA TYR A 54 9.25 0.63 2.31
C TYR A 54 10.44 1.59 2.50
N ILE A 55 10.34 2.45 3.52
CA ILE A 55 11.30 3.52 3.80
C ILE A 55 12.59 3.00 4.43
N GLN A 56 12.47 2.19 5.49
CA GLN A 56 13.63 1.79 6.29
C GLN A 56 13.35 0.55 7.14
N GLY A 57 14.28 -0.39 7.23
CA GLY A 57 14.19 -1.52 8.17
C GLY A 57 15.14 -2.67 7.84
N VAL A 58 14.99 -3.79 8.58
CA VAL A 58 16.09 -4.76 8.70
C VAL A 58 16.27 -5.66 7.47
N HIS A 59 15.18 -6.18 6.87
CA HIS A 59 15.26 -7.17 5.80
C HIS A 59 14.10 -7.03 4.79
N PRO A 60 14.27 -7.55 3.56
CA PRO A 60 13.15 -7.71 2.63
C PRO A 60 11.97 -8.45 3.25
N ILE A 61 10.77 -8.22 2.72
CA ILE A 61 9.54 -8.79 3.25
C ILE A 61 8.60 -9.17 2.11
N HIS A 62 8.08 -10.40 2.16
CA HIS A 62 7.11 -10.91 1.23
C HIS A 62 5.70 -10.64 1.76
N MET A 63 4.83 -10.03 0.96
CA MET A 63 3.49 -9.68 1.42
C MET A 63 2.42 -9.60 0.31
N HIS A 64 1.16 -9.63 0.74
CA HIS A 64 0.04 -9.06 -0.01
C HIS A 64 -0.23 -7.64 0.49
N VAL A 65 -0.48 -6.71 -0.45
CA VAL A 65 -0.89 -5.34 -0.14
C VAL A 65 -2.25 -5.08 -0.77
N SER A 66 -3.23 -4.72 0.03
CA SER A 66 -4.54 -4.27 -0.47
C SER A 66 -4.69 -2.77 -0.29
N PHE A 67 -4.95 -2.04 -1.37
CA PHE A 67 -5.30 -0.63 -1.34
C PHE A 67 -6.81 -0.47 -1.43
N ILE A 68 -7.40 0.17 -0.43
CA ILE A 68 -8.82 0.49 -0.37
C ILE A 68 -8.96 2.01 -0.38
N ILE A 69 -9.53 2.54 -1.45
CA ILE A 69 -9.66 3.97 -1.71
C ILE A 69 -11.12 4.34 -1.53
N LYS A 70 -11.42 5.27 -0.61
CA LYS A 70 -12.78 5.80 -0.43
C LYS A 70 -12.93 7.18 -1.06
N MET A 71 -13.97 7.28 -1.88
CA MET A 71 -14.39 8.48 -2.58
C MET A 71 -15.35 9.31 -1.70
N PRO A 72 -15.58 10.59 -2.02
CA PRO A 72 -16.48 11.46 -1.25
C PRO A 72 -17.94 10.99 -1.28
N ASP A 73 -18.35 10.33 -2.37
CA ASP A 73 -19.70 9.77 -2.56
C ASP A 73 -19.93 8.47 -1.76
N GLY A 74 -18.95 8.05 -0.97
CA GLY A 74 -18.99 6.83 -0.17
C GLY A 74 -18.58 5.56 -0.91
N LYS A 75 -18.33 5.62 -2.23
CA LYS A 75 -17.83 4.45 -2.98
C LYS A 75 -16.43 4.08 -2.54
N ALA A 76 -16.14 2.79 -2.58
CA ALA A 76 -14.83 2.24 -2.26
C ALA A 76 -14.29 1.43 -3.44
N HIS A 77 -13.03 1.66 -3.79
CA HIS A 77 -12.29 0.86 -4.76
C HIS A 77 -11.22 0.07 -4.02
N ALA A 78 -11.28 -1.26 -4.10
CA ALA A 78 -10.30 -2.15 -3.50
C ALA A 78 -9.46 -2.82 -4.59
N ASN A 79 -8.15 -2.82 -4.43
CA ASN A 79 -7.23 -3.57 -5.26
C ASN A 79 -6.22 -4.31 -4.39
N ILE A 80 -5.78 -5.48 -4.84
CA ILE A 80 -4.78 -6.29 -4.16
C ILE A 80 -3.59 -6.46 -5.09
N VAL A 81 -2.41 -6.07 -4.61
CA VAL A 81 -1.11 -6.40 -5.19
C VAL A 81 -0.60 -7.63 -4.43
N ARG A 82 -0.54 -8.77 -5.13
CA ARG A 82 -0.19 -10.07 -4.55
C ARG A 82 1.29 -10.39 -4.71
N GLY A 83 1.82 -11.20 -3.79
CA GLY A 83 3.17 -11.75 -3.80
C GLY A 83 4.28 -10.71 -4.01
N VAL A 84 4.22 -9.56 -3.33
CA VAL A 84 5.24 -8.53 -3.49
C VAL A 84 6.39 -8.74 -2.51
N ASN A 85 7.61 -8.81 -3.05
CA ASN A 85 8.83 -8.77 -2.27
C ASN A 85 9.32 -7.33 -2.20
N LEU A 86 9.23 -6.72 -1.02
CA LEU A 86 9.65 -5.34 -0.79
C LEU A 86 10.95 -5.31 0.02
N ALA A 87 11.93 -4.56 -0.47
CA ALA A 87 13.15 -4.18 0.25
C ALA A 87 13.15 -2.66 0.53
N GLU A 88 14.09 -2.20 1.36
CA GLU A 88 14.28 -0.78 1.62
C GLU A 88 14.44 0.02 0.31
N GLY A 89 13.71 1.13 0.18
CA GLY A 89 13.66 1.96 -1.04
C GLY A 89 12.71 1.47 -2.13
N SER A 90 12.11 0.28 -1.99
CA SER A 90 11.12 -0.23 -2.95
C SER A 90 9.68 0.12 -2.57
N MET A 91 8.75 -0.04 -3.51
CA MET A 91 7.34 0.22 -3.27
C MET A 91 6.41 -0.74 -4.00
N ALA A 92 5.33 -1.13 -3.34
CA ALA A 92 4.17 -1.73 -4.00
C ALA A 92 3.34 -0.61 -4.62
N LYS A 93 2.94 -0.76 -5.89
CA LYS A 93 2.24 0.27 -6.65
C LYS A 93 0.95 -0.27 -7.25
N HIS A 94 -0.12 0.51 -7.17
CA HIS A 94 -1.35 0.27 -7.91
C HIS A 94 -1.75 1.51 -8.69
N THR A 95 -1.97 1.35 -10.00
CA THR A 95 -2.49 2.41 -10.87
C THR A 95 -3.97 2.61 -10.59
N ILE A 96 -4.36 3.85 -10.33
CA ILE A 96 -5.74 4.25 -10.07
C ILE A 96 -6.38 4.79 -11.35
N ASN A 97 -7.58 4.34 -11.65
CA ASN A 97 -8.41 4.82 -12.77
C ASN A 97 -9.48 5.81 -12.32
N VAL A 98 -9.26 6.44 -11.17
CA VAL A 98 -10.19 7.37 -10.51
C VAL A 98 -9.46 8.67 -10.21
N ASP A 99 -10.21 9.75 -10.10
CA ASP A 99 -9.63 11.07 -9.81
C ASP A 99 -8.98 11.10 -8.41
N ALA A 100 -7.64 11.12 -8.38
CA ALA A 100 -6.83 11.23 -7.17
C ALA A 100 -7.14 12.47 -6.33
N TYR A 101 -7.67 13.53 -6.94
CA TYR A 101 -8.00 14.78 -6.25
C TYR A 101 -9.30 14.71 -5.46
N SER A 102 -10.20 13.81 -5.86
CA SER A 102 -11.45 13.56 -5.18
C SER A 102 -11.29 12.60 -3.99
N MET A 103 -10.17 11.89 -3.87
CA MET A 103 -9.97 10.90 -2.80
C MET A 103 -9.95 11.55 -1.41
N ARG A 104 -10.66 10.92 -0.46
CA ARG A 104 -10.68 11.35 0.96
C ARG A 104 -9.84 10.47 1.85
N ASN A 105 -9.81 9.18 1.55
CA ASN A 105 -9.17 8.19 2.38
C ASN A 105 -8.52 7.10 1.55
N ILE A 106 -7.30 6.73 1.93
CA ILE A 106 -6.62 5.54 1.45
C ILE A 106 -6.40 4.65 2.66
N THR A 107 -6.76 3.39 2.54
CA THR A 107 -6.42 2.35 3.50
C THR A 107 -5.51 1.33 2.82
N ALA A 108 -4.36 1.03 3.44
CA ALA A 108 -3.50 -0.07 3.02
C ALA A 108 -3.58 -1.19 4.04
N LYS A 109 -3.97 -2.39 3.59
CA LYS A 109 -3.87 -3.62 4.37
C LYS A 109 -2.62 -4.37 3.89
N MET A 110 -1.74 -4.71 4.81
CA MET A 110 -0.55 -5.52 4.56
C MET A 110 -0.73 -6.87 5.24
N GLU A 111 -0.39 -7.95 4.55
CA GLU A 111 -0.47 -9.31 5.06
C GLU A 111 0.83 -10.04 4.69
N ILE A 112 1.59 -10.42 5.72
CA ILE A 112 2.89 -11.06 5.54
C ILE A 112 2.70 -12.48 5.02
N LEU A 113 3.52 -12.84 4.04
CA LEU A 113 3.60 -14.18 3.49
C LEU A 113 4.86 -14.86 4.01
N GLU A 114 4.81 -16.19 4.07
CA GLU A 114 6.01 -16.98 4.30
C GLU A 114 7.03 -16.64 3.21
N PRO A 115 8.33 -16.59 3.55
CA PRO A 115 9.38 -16.48 2.56
C PRO A 115 9.22 -17.63 1.56
N GLU A 116 9.34 -17.35 0.27
CA GLU A 116 9.46 -18.44 -0.71
C GLU A 116 10.74 -19.21 -0.36
N LEU A 117 10.58 -20.43 0.15
CA LEU A 117 11.68 -21.37 0.33
C LEU A 117 12.18 -21.73 -1.07
N CYS A 118 13.23 -21.04 -1.52
CA CYS A 118 14.03 -21.46 -2.67
C CYS A 118 14.82 -22.72 -2.32
#